data_AF-A0A7K1Y801-F1
#
_entry.id   AF-A0A7K1Y801-F1
#
_cell.length_a   1.000
_cell.length_b   1.000
_cell.length_c   1.000
_cell.angle_alpha   90.00
_cell.angle_beta   90.00
_cell.angle_gamma   90.00
#
_symmetry.space_group_name_H-M   'P 1'
#
loop_
_entity.id
_entity.type
_entity.pdbx_description
1 polymer ?
#
loop_
_entity_poly.entity_id
_entity_poly.type
_entity_poly.pdbx_seq_one_letter_code
_entity_poly.pdbx_strand_id
1 'polypeptide(L)'
;MKIITWNCNMAFRRKADLVLAYKPDILVIPECEHPDKLLFKNDTPKPRDLLWFGQNLNKGLGIFSYCDFKFNVLNVHNDSFKMIVPIAVTGDSFDFNLFAIWANNPADPDGHYITQVWKAINHYDAIINGTRTILVGDFNSNTIWDQPRRVGNHSALVKKLEDKGIFSVYHQYFKQSQGKEQHPTWYMYRHKDKPYHLDYCFASADMLLHLKSVEIGDYDFWFKYSDHVPVITTFDNALYSDSRG
;
A
#
# COMPACT_ATOMS: atom_id res chain seq x y z
N MET A 1 0.66 -11.87 10.34
CA MET A 1 -0.08 -10.95 9.46
C MET A 1 0.61 -10.81 8.10
N LYS A 2 -0.09 -11.03 6.99
CA LYS A 2 0.40 -10.82 5.62
C LYS A 2 -0.39 -9.72 4.91
N ILE A 3 0.32 -8.67 4.49
CA ILE A 3 -0.25 -7.54 3.75
C ILE A 3 0.35 -7.55 2.36
N ILE A 4 -0.50 -7.45 1.34
CA ILE A 4 -0.06 -7.35 -0.05
C ILE A 4 -0.64 -6.08 -0.66
N THR A 5 0.19 -5.33 -1.39
CA THR A 5 -0.31 -4.34 -2.34
C THR A 5 0.02 -4.73 -3.76
N TRP A 6 -0.92 -4.47 -4.67
CA TRP A 6 -0.74 -4.69 -6.09
C TRP A 6 -1.67 -3.77 -6.86
N ASN A 7 -1.11 -2.79 -7.57
CA ASN A 7 -1.89 -2.06 -8.57
C ASN A 7 -2.29 -3.04 -9.67
N CYS A 8 -3.58 -3.39 -9.67
CA CYS A 8 -4.04 -4.49 -10.51
C CYS A 8 -4.25 -4.06 -11.96
N ASN A 9 -4.23 -2.76 -12.30
CA ASN A 9 -4.60 -2.26 -13.62
C ASN A 9 -5.99 -2.75 -14.05
N MET A 10 -7.01 -2.38 -13.26
CA MET A 10 -8.44 -2.66 -13.48
C MET A 10 -8.77 -4.16 -13.54
N ALA A 11 -10.03 -4.51 -13.85
CA ALA A 11 -10.47 -5.90 -14.06
C ALA A 11 -10.11 -6.89 -12.92
N PHE A 12 -10.02 -6.42 -11.66
CA PHE A 12 -9.54 -7.21 -10.52
C PHE A 12 -10.31 -8.53 -10.34
N ARG A 13 -11.63 -8.52 -10.62
CA ARG A 13 -12.48 -9.73 -10.57
C ARG A 13 -11.95 -10.92 -11.38
N ARG A 14 -11.16 -10.67 -12.43
CA ARG A 14 -10.58 -11.70 -13.31
C ARG A 14 -9.21 -12.21 -12.81
N LYS A 15 -8.62 -11.52 -11.85
CA LYS A 15 -7.21 -11.65 -11.45
C LYS A 15 -7.04 -11.94 -9.95
N ALA A 16 -8.09 -11.80 -9.14
CA ALA A 16 -8.04 -11.98 -7.69
C ALA A 16 -7.43 -13.31 -7.25
N ASP A 17 -7.78 -14.43 -7.91
CA ASP A 17 -7.23 -15.76 -7.59
C ASP A 17 -5.69 -15.79 -7.53
N LEU A 18 -5.02 -14.99 -8.38
CA LEU A 18 -3.56 -14.95 -8.48
C LEU A 18 -2.92 -14.41 -7.20
N VAL A 19 -3.44 -13.30 -6.68
CA VAL A 19 -2.92 -12.69 -5.45
C VAL A 19 -3.44 -13.41 -4.21
N LEU A 20 -4.64 -13.98 -4.27
CA LEU A 20 -5.22 -14.77 -3.17
C LEU A 20 -4.51 -16.11 -2.95
N ALA A 21 -3.80 -16.64 -3.95
CA ALA A 21 -2.93 -17.81 -3.79
C ALA A 21 -1.86 -17.60 -2.69
N TYR A 22 -1.46 -16.35 -2.44
CA TYR A 22 -0.53 -16.00 -1.36
C TYR A 22 -1.18 -15.99 0.03
N LYS A 23 -2.51 -16.17 0.13
CA LYS A 23 -3.27 -16.16 1.39
C LYS A 23 -2.98 -14.89 2.22
N PRO A 24 -3.26 -13.70 1.67
CA PRO A 24 -3.14 -12.44 2.39
C PRO A 24 -4.12 -12.38 3.56
N ASP A 25 -3.76 -11.67 4.63
CA ASP A 25 -4.70 -11.22 5.66
C ASP A 25 -5.37 -9.91 5.22
N ILE A 26 -4.61 -9.01 4.60
CA ILE A 26 -5.07 -7.74 4.03
C ILE A 26 -4.54 -7.56 2.61
N LEU A 27 -5.41 -7.14 1.70
CA LEU A 27 -5.06 -6.68 0.35
C LEU A 27 -5.35 -5.20 0.19
N VAL A 28 -4.39 -4.45 -0.35
CA VAL A 28 -4.58 -3.06 -0.81
C VAL A 28 -4.35 -3.01 -2.31
N ILE A 29 -5.42 -2.81 -3.07
CA ILE A 29 -5.45 -2.94 -4.52
C ILE A 29 -5.75 -1.57 -5.17
N PRO A 30 -4.71 -0.82 -5.55
CA PRO A 30 -4.86 0.30 -6.48
C PRO A 30 -5.45 -0.16 -7.82
N GLU A 31 -6.13 0.76 -8.49
CA GLU A 31 -6.88 0.55 -9.73
C GLU A 31 -7.92 -0.57 -9.68
N CYS A 32 -8.45 -0.89 -8.49
CA CYS A 32 -9.48 -1.90 -8.32
C CYS A 32 -10.84 -1.43 -8.86
N GLU A 33 -11.58 -2.32 -9.50
CA GLU A 33 -12.99 -2.09 -9.84
C GLU A 33 -13.85 -1.95 -8.58
N HIS A 34 -14.99 -1.26 -8.73
CA HIS A 34 -15.98 -1.13 -7.67
C HIS A 34 -16.48 -2.50 -7.18
N PRO A 35 -16.76 -2.66 -5.87
CA PRO A 35 -17.22 -3.91 -5.26
C PRO A 35 -18.40 -4.59 -5.97
N ASP A 36 -19.37 -3.82 -6.45
CA ASP A 36 -20.53 -4.36 -7.21
C ASP A 36 -20.13 -5.14 -8.47
N LYS A 37 -18.93 -4.92 -9.00
CA LYS A 37 -18.39 -5.64 -10.15
C LYS A 37 -17.58 -6.87 -9.76
N LEU A 38 -17.24 -7.04 -8.49
CA LEU A 38 -16.39 -8.12 -7.97
C LEU A 38 -17.19 -9.42 -7.83
N LEU A 39 -17.70 -9.89 -8.96
CA LEU A 39 -18.30 -11.21 -9.10
C LEU A 39 -17.18 -12.24 -9.29
N PHE A 40 -16.69 -12.76 -8.16
CA PHE A 40 -15.68 -13.80 -8.15
C PHE A 40 -16.26 -15.17 -8.51
N LYS A 41 -15.41 -16.12 -8.88
CA LYS A 41 -15.81 -17.52 -9.08
C LYS A 41 -16.22 -18.11 -7.73
N ASN A 42 -17.00 -19.20 -7.76
CA ASN A 42 -17.52 -19.83 -6.54
C ASN A 42 -16.43 -20.25 -5.55
N ASP A 43 -15.26 -20.67 -6.05
CA ASP A 43 -14.15 -21.16 -5.22
C ASP A 43 -13.19 -20.04 -4.80
N THR A 44 -13.36 -18.82 -5.31
CA THR A 44 -12.54 -17.67 -4.91
C THR A 44 -12.95 -17.23 -3.50
N PRO A 45 -12.01 -17.15 -2.54
CA PRO A 45 -12.30 -16.63 -1.21
C PRO A 45 -12.92 -15.23 -1.28
N LYS A 46 -13.97 -15.00 -0.49
CA LYS A 46 -14.59 -13.68 -0.36
C LYS A 46 -13.96 -12.93 0.80
N PRO A 47 -13.80 -11.60 0.70
CA PRO A 47 -13.34 -10.79 1.81
C PRO A 47 -14.36 -10.81 2.96
N ARG A 48 -13.87 -10.79 4.20
CA ARG A 48 -14.65 -10.66 5.44
C ARG A 48 -14.95 -9.21 5.81
N ASP A 49 -14.17 -8.29 5.28
CA ASP A 49 -14.42 -6.85 5.33
C ASP A 49 -13.79 -6.14 4.13
N LEU A 50 -14.30 -4.96 3.79
CA LEU A 50 -14.00 -4.27 2.55
C LEU A 50 -14.21 -2.75 2.72
N LEU A 51 -13.25 -1.98 2.18
CA LEU A 51 -13.47 -0.58 1.82
C LEU A 51 -13.13 -0.37 0.34
N TRP A 52 -13.80 0.56 -0.31
CA TRP A 52 -13.45 0.97 -1.66
C TRP A 52 -13.65 2.47 -1.86
N PHE A 53 -12.70 3.10 -2.56
CA PHE A 53 -12.71 4.53 -2.85
C PHE A 53 -12.53 4.78 -4.35
N GLY A 54 -13.34 5.65 -4.91
CA GLY A 54 -13.26 6.04 -6.31
C GLY A 54 -14.56 6.58 -6.88
N GLN A 55 -14.47 7.16 -8.06
CA GLN A 55 -15.64 7.66 -8.80
C GLN A 55 -15.89 6.85 -10.08
N ASN A 56 -14.86 6.20 -10.61
CA ASN A 56 -14.97 5.32 -11.77
C ASN A 56 -15.21 3.89 -11.29
N LEU A 57 -16.34 3.29 -11.66
CA LEU A 57 -16.68 1.92 -11.27
C LEU A 57 -15.68 0.86 -11.78
N ASN A 58 -14.82 1.22 -12.73
CA ASN A 58 -13.78 0.34 -13.27
C ASN A 58 -12.42 0.53 -12.61
N LYS A 59 -12.22 1.59 -11.81
CA LYS A 59 -10.90 2.01 -11.33
C LYS A 59 -10.99 2.87 -10.07
N GLY A 60 -10.50 2.34 -8.97
CA GLY A 60 -10.45 2.96 -7.65
C GLY A 60 -9.41 2.29 -6.75
N LEU A 61 -9.52 2.47 -5.45
CA LEU A 61 -8.66 1.86 -4.43
C LEU A 61 -9.51 0.90 -3.59
N GLY A 62 -9.24 -0.40 -3.67
CA GLY A 62 -9.90 -1.42 -2.86
C GLY A 62 -9.02 -1.87 -1.70
N ILE A 63 -9.60 -2.02 -0.51
CA ILE A 63 -8.95 -2.57 0.68
C ILE A 63 -9.80 -3.74 1.16
N PHE A 64 -9.20 -4.91 1.30
CA PHE A 64 -9.91 -6.15 1.58
C PHE A 64 -9.28 -6.88 2.76
N SER A 65 -10.10 -7.31 3.71
CA SER A 65 -9.71 -8.19 4.79
C SER A 65 -10.11 -9.62 4.44
N TYR A 66 -9.19 -10.56 4.57
CA TYR A 66 -9.44 -12.01 4.41
C TYR A 66 -9.28 -12.76 5.75
N CYS A 67 -9.19 -12.01 6.84
CA CYS A 67 -9.17 -12.49 8.22
C CYS A 67 -10.20 -11.69 9.04
N ASP A 68 -10.14 -11.78 10.37
CA ASP A 68 -11.13 -11.14 11.25
C ASP A 68 -10.92 -9.63 11.46
N PHE A 69 -9.91 -9.04 10.81
CA PHE A 69 -9.74 -7.59 10.82
C PHE A 69 -10.94 -6.87 10.22
N LYS A 70 -11.35 -5.80 10.90
CA LYS A 70 -12.37 -4.85 10.49
C LYS A 70 -11.76 -3.50 10.16
N PHE A 71 -12.38 -2.79 9.23
CA PHE A 71 -11.92 -1.51 8.75
C PHE A 71 -12.90 -0.40 9.10
N ASN A 72 -12.38 0.65 9.71
CA ASN A 72 -13.11 1.89 9.91
C ASN A 72 -12.29 3.07 9.41
N VAL A 73 -12.85 3.87 8.50
CA VAL A 73 -12.20 5.11 8.05
C VAL A 73 -12.08 6.06 9.25
N LEU A 74 -10.88 6.57 9.51
CA LEU A 74 -10.66 7.48 10.63
C LEU A 74 -11.38 8.82 10.36
N ASN A 75 -12.06 9.36 11.38
CA ASN A 75 -12.87 10.60 11.26
C ASN A 75 -12.08 11.83 10.81
N VAL A 76 -10.75 11.81 10.94
CA VAL A 76 -9.87 12.88 10.47
C VAL A 76 -9.65 12.86 8.95
N HIS A 77 -10.20 11.86 8.24
CA HIS A 77 -10.11 11.74 6.79
C HIS A 77 -10.60 13.03 6.11
N ASN A 78 -9.78 13.50 5.17
CA ASN A 78 -10.11 14.64 4.34
C ASN A 78 -10.31 14.15 2.90
N ASP A 79 -11.54 14.22 2.41
CA ASP A 79 -11.98 13.78 1.08
C ASP A 79 -11.20 14.45 -0.07
N SER A 80 -10.53 15.58 0.20
CA SER A 80 -9.66 16.26 -0.76
C SER A 80 -8.43 15.41 -1.13
N PHE A 81 -7.98 14.51 -0.23
CA PHE A 81 -6.85 13.61 -0.49
C PHE A 81 -7.25 12.32 -1.22
N LYS A 82 -8.53 12.14 -1.54
CA LYS A 82 -9.08 11.07 -2.38
C LYS A 82 -8.62 9.66 -1.99
N MET A 83 -7.54 9.20 -2.61
CA MET A 83 -7.03 7.83 -2.55
C MET A 83 -5.89 7.66 -1.53
N ILE A 84 -5.75 8.61 -0.60
CA ILE A 84 -4.87 8.48 0.57
C ILE A 84 -5.76 8.45 1.79
N VAL A 85 -6.06 7.24 2.24
CA VAL A 85 -7.15 6.97 3.18
C VAL A 85 -6.58 6.45 4.51
N PRO A 86 -6.81 7.15 5.64
CA PRO A 86 -6.47 6.68 6.96
C PRO A 86 -7.57 5.73 7.49
N ILE A 87 -7.19 4.52 7.87
CA ILE A 87 -8.08 3.44 8.25
C ILE A 87 -7.62 2.90 9.61
N ALA A 88 -8.51 2.84 10.59
CA ALA A 88 -8.34 2.01 11.76
C ALA A 88 -8.61 0.56 11.36
N VAL A 89 -7.62 -0.31 11.58
CA VAL A 89 -7.75 -1.75 11.43
C VAL A 89 -7.88 -2.32 12.83
N THR A 90 -9.04 -2.91 13.12
CA THR A 90 -9.31 -3.51 14.43
C THR A 90 -9.44 -5.02 14.33
N GLY A 91 -8.86 -5.74 15.29
CA GLY A 91 -8.96 -7.19 15.40
C GLY A 91 -8.99 -7.63 16.86
N ASP A 92 -9.26 -8.91 17.11
CA ASP A 92 -9.47 -9.40 18.48
C ASP A 92 -8.26 -9.22 19.41
N SER A 93 -7.05 -9.10 18.86
CA SER A 93 -5.80 -9.13 19.62
C SER A 93 -4.81 -8.02 19.26
N PHE A 94 -5.02 -7.34 18.13
CA PHE A 94 -4.10 -6.33 17.62
C PHE A 94 -4.85 -5.33 16.74
N ASP A 95 -4.68 -4.05 17.07
CA ASP A 95 -5.22 -2.93 16.32
C ASP A 95 -4.08 -2.06 15.81
N PHE A 96 -4.24 -1.47 14.63
CA PHE A 96 -3.25 -0.58 14.05
C PHE A 96 -3.88 0.39 13.05
N ASN A 97 -3.15 1.46 12.74
CA ASN A 97 -3.53 2.41 11.71
C ASN A 97 -2.94 1.96 10.37
N LEU A 98 -3.78 1.90 9.34
CA LEU A 98 -3.40 1.63 7.96
C LEU A 98 -3.69 2.87 7.10
N PHE A 99 -2.70 3.32 6.34
CA PHE A 99 -2.89 4.30 5.28
C PHE A 99 -2.83 3.58 3.94
N ALA A 100 -3.99 3.41 3.32
CA ALA A 100 -4.07 2.88 1.97
C ALA A 100 -3.80 4.01 0.97
N ILE A 101 -2.83 3.79 0.08
CA ILE A 101 -2.33 4.83 -0.82
C ILE A 101 -2.48 4.39 -2.28
N TRP A 102 -3.10 5.25 -3.08
CA TRP A 102 -2.91 5.25 -4.52
C TRP A 102 -2.73 6.70 -4.96
N ALA A 103 -1.48 7.11 -5.13
CA ALA A 103 -1.13 8.48 -5.48
C ALA A 103 -1.47 8.73 -6.95
N ASN A 104 -2.74 9.00 -7.26
CA ASN A 104 -3.18 9.35 -8.60
C ASN A 104 -4.46 10.19 -8.54
N ASN A 105 -4.30 11.49 -8.28
CA ASN A 105 -5.35 12.48 -8.42
C ASN A 105 -4.98 13.49 -9.53
N PRO A 106 -5.35 13.24 -10.80
CA PRO A 106 -5.06 14.16 -11.89
C PRO A 106 -5.71 15.54 -11.74
N ALA A 107 -6.75 15.65 -10.90
CA ALA A 107 -7.49 16.89 -10.68
C ALA A 107 -6.91 17.77 -9.54
N ASP A 108 -5.84 17.34 -8.86
CA ASP A 108 -5.19 18.17 -7.83
C ASP A 108 -4.45 19.35 -8.49
N PRO A 109 -4.82 20.61 -8.19
CA PRO A 109 -4.21 21.79 -8.79
C PRO A 109 -2.79 22.07 -8.28
N ASP A 110 -2.42 21.60 -7.07
CA ASP A 110 -1.12 21.96 -6.48
C ASP A 110 -0.02 20.93 -6.78
N GLY A 111 -0.36 19.80 -7.42
CA GLY A 111 0.64 18.90 -7.97
C GLY A 111 0.22 17.43 -8.06
N HIS A 112 0.98 16.70 -8.88
CA HIS A 112 0.74 15.28 -9.12
C HIS A 112 1.52 14.36 -8.16
N TYR A 113 0.96 13.17 -7.97
CA TYR A 113 1.62 12.00 -7.37
C TYR A 113 2.16 12.29 -5.95
N ILE A 114 3.48 12.39 -5.79
CA ILE A 114 4.14 12.56 -4.48
C ILE A 114 3.67 13.78 -3.70
N THR A 115 3.28 14.88 -4.38
CA THR A 115 2.74 16.06 -3.69
C THR A 115 1.45 15.72 -2.94
N GLN A 116 0.63 14.82 -3.48
CA GLN A 116 -0.64 14.41 -2.87
C GLN A 116 -0.38 13.63 -1.59
N VAL A 117 0.56 12.67 -1.66
CA VAL A 117 1.00 11.87 -0.51
C VAL A 117 1.61 12.78 0.57
N TRP A 118 2.47 13.71 0.17
CA TRP A 118 3.09 14.68 1.06
C TRP A 118 2.07 15.55 1.80
N LYS A 119 1.09 16.12 1.10
CA LYS A 119 0.02 16.91 1.73
C LYS A 119 -0.77 16.08 2.74
N ALA A 120 -1.18 14.88 2.34
CA ALA A 120 -1.98 13.99 3.19
C ALA A 120 -1.23 13.62 4.47
N ILE A 121 0.05 13.25 4.38
CA ILE A 121 0.86 12.85 5.54
C ILE A 121 1.14 14.03 6.47
N ASN A 122 1.22 15.27 5.95
CA ASN A 122 1.28 16.45 6.80
C ASN A 122 -0.06 16.74 7.49
N HIS A 123 -1.19 16.52 6.82
CA HIS A 123 -2.51 16.66 7.44
C HIS A 123 -2.75 15.59 8.52
N TYR A 124 -2.32 14.35 8.29
CA TYR A 124 -2.47 13.22 9.22
C TYR A 124 -1.34 13.09 10.25
N ASP A 125 -0.49 14.11 10.41
CA ASP A 125 0.75 14.04 11.20
C ASP A 125 0.55 13.58 12.66
N ALA A 126 -0.60 13.89 13.25
CA ALA A 126 -0.95 13.51 14.62
C ALA A 126 -1.26 12.03 14.80
N ILE A 127 -1.74 11.35 13.75
CA ILE A 127 -2.11 9.93 13.78
C ILE A 127 -1.05 9.02 13.14
N ILE A 128 -0.10 9.60 12.40
CA ILE A 128 1.09 8.94 11.90
C ILE A 128 2.16 8.99 12.99
N ASN A 129 2.37 7.86 13.66
CA ASN A 129 3.31 7.75 14.76
C ASN A 129 4.13 6.46 14.67
N GLY A 130 5.20 6.38 15.45
CA GLY A 130 6.19 5.30 15.42
C GLY A 130 5.72 3.99 16.04
N THR A 131 4.42 3.83 16.28
CA THR A 131 3.81 2.60 16.78
C THR A 131 2.57 2.23 15.95
N ARG A 132 2.35 0.92 15.75
CA ARG A 132 1.15 0.34 15.14
C ARG A 132 0.63 1.12 13.93
N THR A 133 1.51 1.45 12.99
CA THR A 133 1.18 2.24 11.81
C THR A 133 1.79 1.62 10.56
N ILE A 134 0.97 1.41 9.54
CA ILE A 134 1.39 0.96 8.20
C ILE A 134 0.90 1.95 7.15
N LEU A 135 1.75 2.28 6.18
CA LEU A 135 1.35 2.97 4.95
C LEU A 135 1.69 2.06 3.78
N VAL A 136 0.72 1.72 2.94
CA VAL A 136 0.91 0.72 1.89
C VAL A 136 0.14 1.09 0.63
N GLY A 137 0.75 0.87 -0.53
CA GLY A 137 0.10 1.13 -1.81
C GLY A 137 1.03 1.54 -2.93
N ASP A 138 0.47 2.15 -3.96
CA ASP A 138 1.17 2.73 -5.10
C ASP A 138 1.40 4.23 -4.85
N PHE A 139 2.66 4.60 -4.62
CA PHE A 139 3.05 5.97 -4.29
C PHE A 139 3.35 6.80 -5.54
N ASN A 140 3.41 6.19 -6.74
CA ASN A 140 3.82 6.82 -8.00
C ASN A 140 5.05 7.74 -7.83
N SER A 141 6.03 7.29 -7.06
CA SER A 141 7.16 8.11 -6.64
C SER A 141 8.37 7.27 -6.29
N ASN A 142 9.55 7.83 -6.51
CA ASN A 142 10.84 7.24 -6.14
C ASN A 142 11.88 8.38 -6.03
N THR A 143 12.88 8.21 -5.17
CA THR A 143 14.00 9.15 -4.98
C THR A 143 14.73 9.52 -6.28
N ILE A 144 14.80 8.62 -7.28
CA ILE A 144 15.48 8.92 -8.56
C ILE A 144 14.87 10.11 -9.32
N TRP A 145 13.63 10.49 -9.01
CA TRP A 145 12.94 11.62 -9.62
C TRP A 145 12.87 12.86 -8.72
N ASP A 146 13.58 12.86 -7.60
CA ASP A 146 13.62 14.01 -6.72
C ASP A 146 14.24 15.21 -7.43
N GLN A 147 13.55 16.34 -7.32
CA GLN A 147 14.01 17.62 -7.85
C GLN A 147 14.53 18.49 -6.69
N PRO A 148 15.72 19.11 -6.79
CA PRO A 148 16.37 19.81 -5.68
C PRO A 148 15.56 20.95 -5.01
N ARG A 149 14.59 21.53 -5.73
CA ARG A 149 13.80 22.68 -5.25
C ARG A 149 12.34 22.34 -4.95
N ARG A 150 11.92 21.10 -5.16
CA ARG A 150 10.52 20.69 -4.93
C ARG A 150 10.34 20.33 -3.47
N VAL A 151 9.53 21.12 -2.76
CA VAL A 151 9.03 20.77 -1.42
C VAL A 151 8.14 19.54 -1.54
N GLY A 152 8.31 18.56 -0.65
CA GLY A 152 7.48 17.35 -0.64
C GLY A 152 7.79 16.40 -1.80
N ASN A 153 9.07 16.12 -2.04
CA ASN A 153 9.53 15.05 -2.92
C ASN A 153 9.60 13.71 -2.16
N HIS A 154 10.09 12.64 -2.81
CA HIS A 154 10.10 11.31 -2.23
C HIS A 154 11.02 11.22 -1.02
N SER A 155 12.25 11.74 -1.12
CA SER A 155 13.18 11.69 0.01
C SER A 155 12.69 12.51 1.21
N ALA A 156 12.00 13.63 0.98
CA ALA A 156 11.38 14.40 2.04
C ALA A 156 10.29 13.59 2.76
N LEU A 157 9.45 12.89 1.99
CA LEU A 157 8.43 11.97 2.53
C LEU A 157 9.08 10.89 3.40
N VAL A 158 10.09 10.18 2.85
CA VAL A 158 10.80 9.12 3.58
C VAL A 158 11.39 9.68 4.87
N LYS A 159 12.11 10.81 4.81
CA LYS A 159 12.71 11.43 5.99
C LYS A 159 11.68 11.80 7.05
N LYS A 160 10.52 12.33 6.66
CA LYS A 160 9.43 12.67 7.59
C LYS A 160 8.87 11.44 8.27
N LEU A 161 8.70 10.33 7.54
CA LEU A 161 8.25 9.07 8.11
C LEU A 161 9.31 8.49 9.06
N GLU A 162 10.59 8.54 8.69
CA GLU A 162 11.70 8.10 9.54
C GLU A 162 11.78 8.88 10.85
N ASP A 163 11.58 10.21 10.80
CA ASP A 163 11.52 11.07 11.98
C ASP A 163 10.34 10.73 12.91
N LYS A 164 9.31 10.07 12.36
CA LYS A 164 8.18 9.53 13.12
C LYS A 164 8.41 8.07 13.55
N GLY A 165 9.56 7.46 13.25
CA GLY A 165 9.83 6.06 13.56
C GLY A 165 9.11 5.07 12.63
N ILE A 166 8.85 5.48 11.39
CA ILE A 166 8.23 4.66 10.34
C ILE A 166 9.22 4.51 9.19
N PHE A 167 9.46 3.28 8.75
CA PHE A 167 10.50 3.00 7.75
C PHE A 167 9.95 2.17 6.59
N SER A 168 10.59 2.29 5.42
CA SER A 168 10.28 1.45 4.27
C SER A 168 10.68 0.00 4.56
N VAL A 169 9.69 -0.89 4.59
CA VAL A 169 9.87 -2.31 4.89
C VAL A 169 10.84 -2.96 3.90
N TYR A 170 10.70 -2.65 2.60
CA TYR A 170 11.58 -3.16 1.55
C TYR A 170 13.06 -2.82 1.82
N HIS A 171 13.34 -1.55 2.09
CA HIS A 171 14.70 -1.06 2.30
C HIS A 171 15.34 -1.66 3.55
N GLN A 172 14.56 -1.80 4.63
CA GLN A 172 15.02 -2.45 5.86
C GLN A 172 15.34 -3.93 5.63
N TYR A 173 14.47 -4.67 4.93
CA TYR A 173 14.63 -6.10 4.70
C TYR A 173 15.81 -6.42 3.77
N PHE A 174 15.88 -5.76 2.61
CA PHE A 174 16.94 -6.01 1.62
C PHE A 174 18.23 -5.23 1.90
N LYS A 175 18.25 -4.38 2.94
CA LYS A 175 19.38 -3.52 3.30
C LYS A 175 19.86 -2.66 2.13
N GLN A 176 18.90 -2.06 1.42
CA GLN A 176 19.15 -1.20 0.26
C GLN A 176 18.94 0.26 0.64
N SER A 177 19.59 1.15 -0.10
CA SER A 177 19.36 2.60 0.01
C SER A 177 18.21 3.02 -0.91
N GLN A 178 17.48 4.06 -0.50
CA GLN A 178 16.42 4.68 -1.32
C GLN A 178 16.96 5.06 -2.70
N GLY A 179 16.20 4.77 -3.77
CA GLY A 179 16.59 5.03 -5.16
C GLY A 179 17.68 4.07 -5.70
N LYS A 180 17.99 2.99 -4.99
CA LYS A 180 18.90 1.90 -5.41
C LYS A 180 18.20 0.55 -5.38
N GLU A 181 16.88 0.54 -5.52
CA GLU A 181 16.06 -0.66 -5.46
C GLU A 181 16.42 -1.62 -6.60
N GLN A 182 16.86 -2.82 -6.25
CA GLN A 182 17.17 -3.88 -7.22
C GLN A 182 15.92 -4.60 -7.74
N HIS A 183 14.82 -4.53 -7.00
CA HIS A 183 13.57 -5.23 -7.33
C HIS A 183 12.51 -4.20 -7.74
N PRO A 184 12.19 -4.05 -9.03
CA PRO A 184 11.16 -3.13 -9.50
C PRO A 184 9.75 -3.65 -9.20
N THR A 185 8.82 -2.74 -8.98
CA THR A 185 7.39 -3.06 -8.75
C THR A 185 6.51 -2.64 -9.93
N TRP A 186 7.02 -1.78 -10.81
CA TRP A 186 6.34 -1.29 -12.01
C TRP A 186 7.25 -1.34 -13.24
N TYR A 187 6.67 -1.64 -14.39
CA TYR A 187 7.36 -1.76 -15.67
C TYR A 187 6.62 -0.94 -16.72
N MET A 188 7.20 0.17 -17.15
CA MET A 188 6.55 1.10 -18.07
C MET A 188 6.16 0.38 -19.37
N TYR A 189 4.87 0.46 -19.75
CA TYR A 189 4.30 -0.28 -20.89
C TYR A 189 4.49 -1.80 -20.82
N ARG A 190 4.73 -2.35 -19.63
CA ARG A 190 5.09 -3.75 -19.37
C ARG A 190 6.45 -4.16 -19.96
N HIS A 191 7.32 -3.20 -20.23
CA HIS A 191 8.65 -3.46 -20.79
C HIS A 191 9.67 -3.74 -19.68
N LYS A 192 10.34 -4.91 -19.75
CA LYS A 192 11.34 -5.34 -18.75
C LYS A 192 12.52 -4.37 -18.62
N ASP A 193 12.87 -3.66 -19.69
CA ASP A 193 13.96 -2.68 -19.78
C ASP A 193 13.57 -1.27 -19.28
N LYS A 194 12.31 -1.06 -18.85
CA LYS A 194 11.85 0.21 -18.27
C LYS A 194 11.27 0.04 -16.85
N PRO A 195 12.07 -0.50 -15.89
CA PRO A 195 11.61 -0.82 -14.55
C PRO A 195 11.69 0.35 -13.56
N TYR A 196 10.79 0.39 -12.59
CA TYR A 196 10.82 1.31 -11.45
C TYR A 196 10.23 0.66 -10.17
N HIS A 197 10.59 1.19 -9.00
CA HIS A 197 9.99 0.78 -7.72
C HIS A 197 9.05 1.89 -7.23
N LEU A 198 7.75 1.65 -7.30
CA LEU A 198 6.68 2.64 -7.06
C LEU A 198 5.70 2.23 -5.96
N ASP A 199 5.61 0.94 -5.70
CA ASP A 199 4.70 0.34 -4.74
C ASP A 199 5.48 0.07 -3.45
N TYR A 200 5.01 0.60 -2.32
CA TYR A 200 5.73 0.53 -1.06
C TYR A 200 4.84 0.01 0.06
N CYS A 201 5.50 -0.59 1.05
CA CYS A 201 4.99 -0.78 2.40
C CYS A 201 5.95 -0.08 3.36
N PHE A 202 5.43 0.87 4.14
CA PHE A 202 6.11 1.50 5.26
C PHE A 202 5.45 1.01 6.54
N ALA A 203 6.24 0.74 7.57
CA ALA A 203 5.74 0.28 8.86
C ALA A 203 6.48 0.96 10.00
N SER A 204 5.77 1.17 11.11
CA SER A 204 6.33 1.68 12.34
C SER A 204 7.39 0.72 12.93
N ALA A 205 8.30 1.26 13.72
CA ALA A 205 9.46 0.54 14.26
C ALA A 205 9.07 -0.74 15.03
N ASP A 206 8.01 -0.68 15.84
CA ASP A 206 7.46 -1.81 16.57
C ASP A 206 6.98 -2.93 15.62
N MET A 207 6.31 -2.58 14.53
CA MET A 207 5.85 -3.55 13.55
C MET A 207 7.00 -4.17 12.78
N LEU A 208 8.05 -3.40 12.49
CA LEU A 208 9.26 -3.90 11.82
C LEU A 208 10.02 -4.93 12.65
N LEU A 209 9.95 -4.89 13.99
CA LEU A 209 10.55 -5.93 14.84
C LEU A 209 9.97 -7.32 14.57
N HIS A 210 8.76 -7.38 14.01
CA HIS A 210 8.08 -8.61 13.65
C HIS A 210 8.12 -8.90 12.15
N LEU A 211 8.90 -8.15 11.36
CA LEU A 211 9.02 -8.38 9.94
C LEU A 211 9.69 -9.74 9.67
N LYS A 212 8.99 -10.61 8.95
CA LYS A 212 9.47 -11.95 8.60
C LYS A 212 10.02 -12.01 7.18
N SER A 213 9.28 -11.48 6.21
CA SER A 213 9.69 -11.51 4.81
C SER A 213 9.11 -10.34 4.01
N VAL A 214 9.86 -9.98 2.96
CA VAL A 214 9.38 -9.13 1.86
C VAL A 214 9.63 -9.89 0.56
N GLU A 215 8.59 -10.03 -0.25
CA GLU A 215 8.64 -10.67 -1.55
C GLU A 215 8.09 -9.71 -2.61
N ILE A 216 8.75 -9.64 -3.76
CA ILE A 216 8.32 -8.88 -4.92
C ILE A 216 7.94 -9.88 -6.02
N GLY A 217 6.77 -9.68 -6.63
CA GLY A 217 6.30 -10.58 -7.68
C GLY A 217 7.25 -10.66 -8.87
N ASP A 218 7.40 -11.85 -9.42
CA ASP A 218 8.23 -12.08 -10.61
C ASP A 218 7.64 -11.44 -11.88
N TYR A 219 8.45 -10.66 -12.59
CA TYR A 219 8.01 -9.97 -13.81
C TYR A 219 7.49 -10.93 -14.87
N ASP A 220 8.19 -12.04 -15.14
CA ASP A 220 7.87 -12.95 -16.24
C ASP A 220 6.50 -13.63 -16.02
N PHE A 221 6.09 -13.81 -14.77
CA PHE A 221 4.73 -14.23 -14.43
C PHE A 221 3.68 -13.10 -14.49
N TRP A 222 3.98 -11.94 -13.92
CA TRP A 222 2.96 -10.91 -13.62
C TRP A 222 2.66 -9.94 -14.78
N PHE A 223 3.60 -9.71 -15.71
CA PHE A 223 3.49 -8.66 -16.74
C PHE A 223 2.23 -8.78 -17.64
N LYS A 224 1.71 -10.00 -17.82
CA LYS A 224 0.47 -10.25 -18.59
C LYS A 224 -0.79 -9.72 -17.90
N TYR A 225 -0.77 -9.57 -16.58
CA TYR A 225 -1.93 -9.20 -15.75
C TYR A 225 -1.97 -7.72 -15.37
N SER A 226 -0.80 -7.13 -15.13
CA SER A 226 -0.61 -5.71 -14.82
C SER A 226 0.82 -5.30 -15.22
N ASP A 227 1.02 -4.01 -15.43
CA ASP A 227 2.34 -3.37 -15.49
C ASP A 227 3.00 -3.26 -14.11
N HIS A 228 2.26 -3.52 -13.03
CA HIS A 228 2.80 -3.70 -11.69
C HIS A 228 2.89 -5.18 -11.28
N VAL A 229 3.83 -5.48 -10.39
CA VAL A 229 3.96 -6.75 -9.68
C VAL A 229 3.63 -6.54 -8.19
N PRO A 230 3.10 -7.55 -7.48
CA PRO A 230 2.72 -7.39 -6.07
C PRO A 230 3.94 -7.18 -5.16
N VAL A 231 3.76 -6.35 -4.13
CA VAL A 231 4.64 -6.24 -2.97
C VAL A 231 3.99 -6.96 -1.80
N ILE A 232 4.64 -8.02 -1.32
CA ILE A 232 4.10 -8.93 -0.31
C ILE A 232 4.95 -8.78 0.94
N THR A 233 4.34 -8.33 2.03
CA THR A 233 5.00 -8.18 3.33
C THR A 233 4.37 -9.14 4.34
N THR A 234 5.19 -9.96 5.00
CA THR A 234 4.74 -10.87 6.05
C THR A 234 5.37 -10.47 7.38
N PHE A 235 4.53 -10.29 8.38
CA PHE A 235 4.90 -10.09 9.78
C PHE A 235 4.49 -11.30 10.62
N ASP A 236 5.27 -11.60 11.65
CA ASP A 236 5.00 -12.70 12.57
C ASP A 236 3.71 -12.51 13.38
N ASN A 237 3.14 -13.64 13.81
CA ASN A 237 1.93 -13.65 14.64
C ASN A 237 2.18 -13.16 16.07
N ALA A 238 3.43 -12.93 16.46
CA ALA A 238 3.75 -12.32 17.76
C ALA A 238 3.19 -10.89 17.90
N LEU A 239 2.87 -10.21 16.78
CA LEU A 239 2.12 -8.95 16.78
C LEU A 239 0.80 -9.03 17.57
N TYR A 240 0.16 -10.21 17.60
CA TYR A 240 -1.08 -10.44 18.32
C TYR A 240 -0.90 -10.63 19.84
N SER A 241 0.34 -10.71 20.34
CA SER A 241 0.63 -11.02 21.75
C SER A 241 1.06 -9.82 22.59
N ASP A 242 1.39 -8.70 21.97
CA ASP A 242 1.90 -7.47 22.61
C ASP A 242 0.78 -6.50 23.08
N SER A 243 -0.45 -7.01 23.18
CA SER A 243 -1.64 -6.31 23.71
C SER A 243 -1.87 -6.55 25.21
N ARG A 244 -0.95 -7.25 25.89
CA ARG A 244 -0.94 -7.41 27.36
C ARG A 244 0.19 -6.59 27.98
N GLY A 245 0.00 -5.27 27.96
CA GLY A 245 0.76 -4.30 28.75
C GLY A 245 -0.18 -3.50 29.63
#